data_AF-X1GT63-F1
#
_entry.id   AF-X1GT63-F1
#
_cell.length_a   1.000
_cell.length_b   1.000
_cell.length_c   1.000
_cell.angle_alpha   90.00
_cell.angle_beta   90.00
_cell.angle_gamma   90.00
#
_symmetry.space_group_name_H-M   'P 1'
#
loop_
_entity.id
_entity.type
_entity.pdbx_description
1 polymer ?
#
loop_
_entity_poly.entity_id
_entity_poly.type
_entity_poly.pdbx_seq_one_letter_code
_entity_poly.pdbx_strand_id
1 'polypeptide(L)' 'FPKEKVKQVVAGAKAIIVPEMNYTGVIAEQVERVTDLNIPVIKVPKVATLHHPDDILKAIEEVAK' A
#
# COMPACT_ATOMS: atom_id res chain seq x y z
N PHE A 1 4.35 6.22 14.15
CA PHE A 1 4.69 5.55 12.88
C PHE A 1 6.20 5.29 12.82
N PRO A 2 6.66 4.03 12.66
CA PRO A 2 8.08 3.67 12.71
C PRO A 2 8.80 3.95 11.38
N LYS A 3 9.11 5.22 11.14
CA LYS A 3 9.63 5.74 9.86
C LYS A 3 10.82 4.94 9.28
N GLU A 4 11.86 4.72 10.08
CA GLU A 4 13.10 4.09 9.59
C GLU A 4 12.89 2.61 9.22
N LYS A 5 12.00 1.90 9.93
CA LYS A 5 11.67 0.52 9.59
C LYS A 5 10.85 0.44 8.29
N VAL A 6 9.92 1.38 8.07
CA VAL A 6 9.15 1.41 6.83
C VAL A 6 10.05 1.69 5.63
N LYS A 7 10.95 2.69 5.72
CA LYS A 7 11.95 2.95 4.67
C LYS A 7 12.76 1.71 4.28
N GLN A 8 13.21 0.94 5.26
CA GLN A 8 13.97 -0.29 5.02
C GLN A 8 13.14 -1.35 4.30
N VAL A 9 11.85 -1.50 4.67
CA VAL A 9 10.95 -2.49 4.07
C VAL A 9 10.55 -2.13 2.65
N VAL A 10 10.35 -0.85 2.36
CA VAL A 10 9.91 -0.40 1.03
C VAL A 10 11.06 -0.25 0.03
N ALA A 11 12.32 -0.22 0.50
CA ALA A 11 13.49 -0.06 -0.34
C ALA A 11 13.59 -1.18 -1.38
N GLY A 12 13.62 -0.80 -2.66
CA GLY A 12 13.77 -1.74 -3.78
C GLY A 12 12.48 -2.48 -4.17
N ALA A 13 11.33 -2.16 -3.57
CA ALA A 13 10.04 -2.71 -4.00
C ALA A 13 9.65 -2.17 -5.39
N LYS A 14 9.01 -3.01 -6.24
CA LYS A 14 8.42 -2.55 -7.51
C LYS A 14 7.23 -1.60 -7.26
N ALA A 15 6.45 -1.89 -6.23
CA ALA A 15 5.34 -1.08 -5.73
C ALA A 15 5.01 -1.50 -4.30
N ILE A 16 4.18 -0.70 -3.63
CA ILE A 16 3.67 -0.99 -2.29
C ILE A 16 2.16 -1.00 -2.36
N ILE A 17 1.53 -2.08 -1.88
CA ILE A 17 0.08 -2.20 -1.83
C ILE A 17 -0.36 -2.08 -0.37
N VAL A 18 -1.27 -1.15 -0.09
CA VAL A 18 -1.73 -0.85 1.26
C VAL A 18 -3.23 -1.12 1.35
N PRO A 19 -3.63 -2.31 1.82
CA PRO A 19 -5.02 -2.59 2.14
C PRO A 19 -5.40 -1.91 3.45
N GLU A 20 -6.46 -1.10 3.43
CA GLU A 20 -6.92 -0.35 4.60
C GLU A 20 -8.43 -0.38 4.76
N MET A 21 -8.89 -0.55 6.00
CA MET A 21 -10.31 -0.42 6.36
C MET A 21 -10.67 1.03 6.67
N ASN A 22 -10.47 1.93 5.71
CA ASN A 22 -10.89 3.32 5.78
C ASN A 22 -11.07 3.91 4.37
N TYR A 23 -11.67 5.10 4.28
CA TYR A 23 -11.94 5.76 3.01
C TYR A 23 -10.72 6.53 2.46
N THR A 24 -9.94 7.18 3.34
CA THR A 24 -8.95 8.19 2.95
C THR A 24 -7.54 7.65 2.72
N GLY A 25 -7.23 6.44 3.19
CA GLY A 25 -5.91 5.80 3.05
C GLY A 25 -4.84 6.45 3.93
N VAL A 26 -5.15 6.61 5.23
CA VAL A 26 -4.27 7.32 6.18
C VAL A 26 -2.91 6.64 6.30
N ILE A 27 -2.86 5.30 6.33
CA ILE A 27 -1.59 4.58 6.40
C ILE A 27 -0.83 4.69 5.09
N ALA A 28 -1.50 4.57 3.95
CA ALA A 28 -0.90 4.74 2.63
C ALA A 28 -0.23 6.11 2.50
N GLU A 29 -0.85 7.18 2.99
CA GLU A 29 -0.24 8.51 3.01
C GLU A 29 1.04 8.55 3.87
N GLN A 30 1.05 7.90 5.04
CA GLN A 30 2.25 7.86 5.89
C GLN A 30 3.39 7.05 5.24
N VAL A 31 3.04 5.98 4.52
CA VAL A 31 4.00 5.16 3.77
C VAL A 31 4.54 5.96 2.57
N GLU A 32 3.68 6.64 1.83
CA GLU A 32 4.03 7.48 0.68
C GLU A 32 5.01 8.60 1.07
N ARG A 33 4.81 9.25 2.21
CA ARG A 33 5.73 10.29 2.75
C ARG A 33 7.16 9.83 2.99
N VAL A 34 7.41 8.52 3.06
CA VAL A 34 8.72 7.94 3.38
C VAL A 34 9.21 6.95 2.32
N THR A 35 8.48 6.88 1.20
CA THR A 35 8.79 6.02 0.05
C THR A 35 9.40 6.88 -1.06
N ASP A 36 10.33 6.30 -1.83
CA ASP A 36 10.88 6.98 -3.01
C ASP A 36 9.79 7.26 -4.05
N LEU A 37 9.81 8.42 -4.69
CA LEU A 37 8.78 8.87 -5.65
C LEU A 37 8.58 7.91 -6.85
N ASN A 38 9.57 7.07 -7.13
CA ASN A 38 9.53 6.08 -8.23
C ASN A 38 8.83 4.77 -7.84
N ILE A 39 8.53 4.56 -6.55
CA ILE A 39 7.86 3.36 -6.06
C ILE A 39 6.39 3.72 -5.82
N PRO A 40 5.46 3.28 -6.68
CA PRO A 40 4.05 3.63 -6.53
C PRO A 40 3.45 3.00 -5.26
N VAL A 41 2.68 3.80 -4.51
CA VAL A 41 1.91 3.36 -3.35
C VAL A 41 0.44 3.21 -3.77
N ILE A 42 -0.02 1.96 -3.86
CA ILE A 42 -1.35 1.58 -4.31
C ILE A 42 -2.26 1.37 -3.11
N LYS A 43 -3.40 2.06 -3.08
CA LYS A 43 -4.38 1.98 -2.01
C LYS A 43 -5.45 0.94 -2.36
N VAL A 44 -5.80 0.08 -1.40
CA VAL A 44 -6.95 -0.83 -1.51
C VAL A 44 -7.92 -0.51 -0.36
N PRO A 45 -8.74 0.54 -0.49
CA PRO A 45 -9.64 0.97 0.58
C PRO A 45 -10.90 0.10 0.65
N LYS A 46 -11.34 -0.25 1.86
CA LYS A 46 -12.67 -0.82 2.13
C LYS A 46 -13.33 -0.07 3.29
N VAL A 47 -14.63 0.14 3.20
CA VAL A 47 -15.45 0.73 4.28
C VAL A 47 -16.61 -0.21 4.55
N ALA A 48 -16.91 -0.46 5.84
CA ALA A 48 -18.00 -1.32 6.31
C ALA A 48 -17.95 -2.80 5.87
N THR A 49 -16.94 -3.21 5.10
CA THR A 49 -16.72 -4.57 4.63
C THR A 49 -15.25 -4.97 4.81
N LEU A 50 -14.99 -6.27 4.95
CA LEU A 50 -13.64 -6.80 5.04
C LEU A 50 -13.03 -6.97 3.65
N HIS A 51 -11.71 -6.89 3.57
CA HIS A 51 -10.98 -7.30 2.38
C HIS A 51 -11.16 -8.80 2.15
N HIS A 52 -11.44 -9.16 0.90
CA HIS A 52 -11.32 -10.53 0.44
C HIS A 52 -9.93 -10.75 -0.17
N PRO A 53 -9.38 -11.97 -0.10
CA PRO A 53 -8.08 -12.29 -0.71
C PRO A 53 -8.00 -11.89 -2.19
N ASP A 54 -9.10 -12.04 -2.93
CA ASP A 54 -9.18 -11.69 -4.36
C ASP A 54 -8.98 -10.19 -4.61
N ASP A 55 -9.40 -9.32 -3.68
CA ASP A 55 -9.18 -7.87 -3.80
C ASP A 55 -7.67 -7.55 -3.80
N ILE A 56 -6.91 -8.25 -2.96
CA ILE A 56 -5.45 -8.05 -2.80
C ILE A 56 -4.72 -8.71 -3.98
N LEU A 57 -5.13 -9.93 -4.36
CA LEU A 57 -4.54 -10.64 -5.49
C LEU A 57 -4.66 -9.82 -6.77
N LYS A 58 -5.83 -9.26 -7.07
CA LYS A 58 -6.04 -8.40 -8.24
C LYS A 58 -5.08 -7.20 -8.26
N ALA A 59 -4.91 -6.53 -7.12
CA ALA A 59 -3.98 -5.39 -7.02
C ALA A 59 -2.52 -5.81 -7.27
N ILE A 60 -2.11 -6.99 -6.80
CA ILE A 60 -0.79 -7.56 -7.07
C ILE A 60 -0.62 -7.82 -8.57
N GLU A 61 -1.61 -8.44 -9.21
CA GLU A 61 -1.58 -8.75 -10.64
C GLU A 61 -1.54 -7.51 -11.53
N GLU A 62 -2.26 -6.44 -11.18
CA GLU A 62 -2.26 -5.17 -11.92
C GLU A 62 -0.88 -4.50 -11.89
N VAL A 63 -0.20 -4.56 -10.74
CA VAL A 63 1.17 -4.03 -10.57
C VAL A 63 2.22 -4.93 -11.20
N ALA A 64 2.01 -6.25 -11.23
CA ALA A 64 3.00 -7.22 -11.72
C ALA A 64 3.19 -7.18 -13.24
N LYS A 65 2.17 -6.75 -13.98
CA LYS A 65 2.23 -6.47 -15.42
C LYS A 65 3.32 -5.45 -15.77
#